data_AF-A0A8C5TSC1-F1
#
_entry.id   AF-A0A8C5TSC1-F1
#
_cell.length_a   1.000
_cell.length_b   1.000
_cell.length_c   1.000
_cell.angle_alpha   90.00
_cell.angle_beta   90.00
_cell.angle_gamma   90.00
#
_symmetry.space_group_name_H-M   'P 1'
#
loop_
_entity.id
_entity.type
_entity.pdbx_description
1 polymer ?
#
loop_
_entity_poly.entity_id
_entity_poly.type
_entity_poly.pdbx_seq_one_letter_code
_entity_poly.pdbx_strand_id
1 'polypeptide(L)'
;MFILRLENINLMFQRLRRLSTKYRTEKIYPTATGEKEENVKKNRYKDILPFDHSRVKLTLKTPPQDSDYINANFIKGVHGPKAYVATQGPLANTVIDFWRMIWEYNVAIIVMACREFEMGRKKCERYWPLYGEAAVTFGPFRVSCEAEQARTDYFIRTLLLEFQNETRSVYQFHYVNWPDHDVPSSFDSILDMISLMREYQEHEDVPICIHCSAGCGRTGAICAIDYTWNLLKAGKIPEEFNVFNLIQEMRTQRHSAVQTKEQYELVHRAIAQLFEKQLQKYESCADWKIADGDENNTENAVSSSDAEKQDSPPPKPPRTRSCLVEGDAKEEILQPPEPQPVPPILTPSPPSAYPTVTTVPAKQEVRLWS
;
A
#
# COMPACT_ATOMS: atom_id res chain seq x y z
N MET A 1 10.61 -22.50 4.30
CA MET A 1 10.88 -22.00 5.67
C MET A 1 10.02 -20.76 6.00
N PHE A 2 8.74 -20.70 5.59
CA PHE A 2 7.89 -19.49 5.69
C PHE A 2 6.45 -19.75 6.17
N ILE A 3 6.20 -20.83 6.92
CA ILE A 3 4.86 -21.04 7.50
C ILE A 3 4.87 -20.49 8.94
N LEU A 4 4.53 -19.22 9.09
CA LEU A 4 4.11 -18.70 10.39
C LEU A 4 2.81 -19.42 10.79
N ARG A 5 2.79 -20.06 11.97
CA ARG A 5 1.56 -20.63 12.50
C ARG A 5 0.49 -19.54 12.62
N LEU A 6 -0.77 -19.87 12.32
CA LEU A 6 -1.92 -18.95 12.36
C LEU A 6 -2.06 -18.20 13.70
N GLU A 7 -1.71 -18.87 14.81
CA GLU A 7 -1.69 -18.29 16.16
C GLU A 7 -0.70 -17.12 16.28
N ASN A 8 0.44 -17.20 15.60
CA ASN A 8 1.47 -16.16 15.59
C ASN A 8 1.00 -14.93 14.77
N ILE A 9 0.28 -15.13 13.66
CA ILE A 9 -0.27 -14.05 12.83
C ILE A 9 -1.25 -13.18 13.64
N ASN A 10 -2.16 -13.80 14.38
CA ASN A 10 -3.13 -13.08 15.21
C ASN A 10 -2.41 -12.25 16.29
N LEU A 11 -1.49 -12.86 17.04
CA LEU A 11 -0.74 -12.18 18.09
C LEU A 11 0.05 -10.97 17.56
N MET A 12 0.76 -11.14 16.43
CA MET A 12 1.51 -10.07 15.79
C MET A 12 0.59 -8.94 15.32
N PHE A 13 -0.55 -9.27 14.71
CA PHE A 13 -1.50 -8.25 14.27
C PHE A 13 -2.13 -7.48 15.45
N GLN A 14 -2.43 -8.16 16.57
CA GLN A 14 -2.87 -7.49 17.79
C GLN A 14 -1.81 -6.54 18.34
N ARG A 15 -0.52 -6.93 18.27
CA ARG A 15 0.59 -6.05 18.66
C ARG A 15 0.67 -4.80 17.79
N LEU A 16 0.49 -4.93 16.46
CA LEU A 16 0.40 -3.77 15.55
C LEU A 16 -0.76 -2.83 15.94
N ARG A 17 -1.94 -3.38 16.25
CA ARG A 17 -3.10 -2.58 16.69
C ARG A 17 -2.83 -1.85 18.01
N ARG A 18 -2.27 -2.52 19.02
CA ARG A 18 -1.90 -1.90 20.30
C ARG A 18 -0.92 -0.75 20.10
N LEU A 19 0.07 -0.93 19.24
CA LEU A 19 1.06 0.10 18.93
C LEU A 19 0.42 1.30 18.21
N SER A 20 -0.48 1.07 17.25
CA SER A 20 -1.23 2.15 16.59
C SER A 20 -2.14 2.92 17.57
N THR A 21 -2.74 2.23 18.55
CA THR A 21 -3.49 2.89 19.64
C THR A 21 -2.55 3.75 20.48
N LYS A 22 -1.38 3.23 20.86
CA LYS A 22 -0.36 3.96 21.61
C LYS A 22 0.06 5.26 20.89
N TYR A 23 0.35 5.17 19.59
CA TYR A 23 0.70 6.34 18.77
C TYR A 23 -0.37 7.43 18.80
N ARG A 24 -1.65 7.04 18.80
CA ARG A 24 -2.78 7.96 18.87
C ARG A 24 -2.93 8.57 20.26
N THR A 25 -2.90 7.75 21.31
CA THR A 25 -3.11 8.23 22.70
C THR A 25 -1.98 9.13 23.18
N GLU A 26 -0.75 8.82 22.78
CA GLU A 26 0.44 9.61 23.14
C GLU A 26 0.73 10.75 22.15
N LYS A 27 -0.13 10.92 21.12
CA LYS A 27 0.01 11.95 20.08
C LYS A 27 1.41 11.97 19.43
N ILE A 28 2.02 10.79 19.27
CA ILE A 28 3.37 10.64 18.69
C ILE A 28 3.42 11.16 17.25
N TYR A 29 2.34 10.93 16.49
CA TYR A 29 2.18 11.47 15.14
C TYR A 29 0.91 12.34 15.09
N PRO A 30 1.05 13.67 15.25
CA PRO A 30 -0.09 14.58 15.22
C PRO A 30 -0.84 14.57 13.88
N THR A 31 -2.13 14.90 13.95
CA THR A 31 -3.08 15.00 12.83
C THR A 31 -3.75 16.37 12.76
N ALA A 32 -3.08 17.40 13.30
CA ALA A 32 -3.65 18.72 13.56
C ALA A 32 -4.16 19.40 12.28
N THR A 33 -3.49 19.22 11.13
CA THR A 33 -3.97 19.81 9.86
C THR A 33 -5.31 19.20 9.44
N GLY A 34 -5.48 17.89 9.61
CA GLY A 34 -6.71 17.18 9.25
C GLY A 34 -7.88 17.44 10.21
N GLU A 35 -7.57 17.88 11.44
CA GLU A 35 -8.53 18.24 12.49
C GLU A 35 -9.07 19.67 12.37
N LYS A 36 -8.43 20.53 11.57
CA LYS A 36 -8.92 21.90 11.34
C LYS A 36 -10.35 21.90 10.78
N GLU A 37 -11.18 22.81 11.29
CA GLU A 37 -12.60 22.92 10.93
C GLU A 37 -12.83 22.97 9.41
N GLU A 38 -12.01 23.75 8.69
CA GLU A 38 -12.04 23.88 7.23
C GLU A 38 -11.78 22.56 6.46
N ASN A 39 -11.08 21.61 7.09
CA ASN A 39 -10.65 20.33 6.51
C ASN A 39 -11.50 19.14 6.95
N VAL A 40 -12.33 19.26 7.99
CA VAL A 40 -13.19 18.16 8.49
C VAL A 40 -14.03 17.57 7.37
N LYS A 41 -14.63 18.42 6.52
CA LYS A 41 -15.45 18.01 5.36
C LYS A 41 -14.67 17.36 4.21
N LYS A 42 -13.33 17.35 4.28
CA LYS A 42 -12.46 16.72 3.28
C LYS A 42 -12.05 15.30 3.68
N ASN A 43 -12.45 14.85 4.86
CA ASN A 43 -12.15 13.52 5.39
C ASN A 43 -13.35 12.58 5.19
N ARG A 44 -13.17 11.49 4.44
CA ARG A 44 -14.22 10.49 4.23
C ARG A 44 -14.61 9.78 5.53
N TYR A 45 -13.62 9.56 6.40
CA TYR A 45 -13.79 8.93 7.70
C TYR A 45 -13.20 9.84 8.77
N LYS A 46 -13.99 10.13 9.82
CA LYS A 46 -13.59 11.05 10.90
C LYS A 46 -12.39 10.56 11.69
N ASP A 47 -12.22 9.25 11.78
CA ASP A 47 -11.17 8.57 12.54
C ASP A 47 -9.91 8.25 11.70
N ILE A 48 -9.92 8.60 10.41
CA ILE A 48 -8.80 8.37 9.49
C ILE A 48 -8.28 9.72 9.01
N LEU A 49 -7.29 10.24 9.72
CA LEU A 49 -6.63 11.51 9.40
C LEU A 49 -5.17 11.27 8.99
N PRO A 50 -4.62 12.06 8.04
CA PRO A 50 -3.23 11.94 7.65
C PRO A 50 -2.31 12.50 8.74
N PHE A 51 -1.22 11.80 9.05
CA PHE A 51 -0.21 12.34 9.96
C PHE A 51 0.47 13.57 9.35
N ASP A 52 0.67 14.62 10.14
CA ASP A 52 1.19 15.90 9.66
C ASP A 52 2.60 15.80 9.07
N HIS A 53 3.45 14.92 9.63
CA HIS A 53 4.86 14.78 9.23
C HIS A 53 5.03 14.19 7.83
N SER A 54 4.09 13.35 7.39
CA SER A 54 4.12 12.64 6.11
C SER A 54 2.98 13.02 5.16
N ARG A 55 2.10 13.96 5.54
CA ARG A 55 0.95 14.33 4.70
C ARG A 55 1.41 14.90 3.36
N VAL A 56 0.64 14.64 2.33
CA VAL A 56 0.81 15.31 1.04
C VAL A 56 0.34 16.76 1.18
N LYS A 57 1.13 17.71 0.67
CA LYS A 57 0.82 19.15 0.69
C LYS A 57 0.52 19.62 -0.72
N LEU A 58 -0.58 20.30 -0.93
CA LEU A 58 -0.95 20.83 -2.25
C LEU A 58 -0.54 22.29 -2.38
N THR A 59 0.48 22.56 -3.16
CA THR A 59 0.94 23.92 -3.46
C THR A 59 0.30 24.48 -4.72
N LEU A 60 -0.12 23.63 -5.66
CA LEU A 60 -0.83 24.01 -6.87
C LEU A 60 -2.16 24.69 -6.51
N LYS A 61 -2.32 25.96 -6.90
CA LYS A 61 -3.53 26.76 -6.63
C LYS A 61 -4.52 26.63 -7.78
N THR A 62 -5.77 26.34 -7.47
CA THR A 62 -6.86 26.22 -8.45
C THR A 62 -8.11 26.86 -7.86
N PRO A 63 -8.42 28.14 -8.16
CA PRO A 63 -9.57 28.83 -7.57
C PRO A 63 -10.88 28.04 -7.77
N PRO A 64 -11.75 27.93 -6.74
CA PRO A 64 -11.66 28.55 -5.41
C PRO A 64 -10.88 27.72 -4.36
N GLN A 65 -10.20 26.65 -4.77
CA GLN A 65 -9.49 25.74 -3.87
C GLN A 65 -8.01 26.12 -3.71
N ASP A 66 -7.71 26.77 -2.59
CA ASP A 66 -6.36 27.22 -2.25
C ASP A 66 -5.75 26.51 -1.04
N SER A 67 -6.50 25.61 -0.41
CA SER A 67 -6.05 24.81 0.73
C SER A 67 -4.94 23.83 0.31
N ASP A 68 -3.94 23.66 1.18
CA ASP A 68 -2.84 22.71 0.98
C ASP A 68 -3.20 21.28 1.46
N TYR A 69 -4.43 21.07 1.91
CA TYR A 69 -4.86 19.84 2.54
C TYR A 69 -5.52 18.87 1.56
N ILE A 70 -5.04 17.63 1.62
CA ILE A 70 -5.71 16.44 1.12
C ILE A 70 -5.48 15.30 2.12
N ASN A 71 -6.45 14.40 2.28
CA ASN A 71 -6.28 13.22 3.12
C ASN A 71 -5.41 12.16 2.40
N ALA A 72 -4.11 12.39 2.42
CA ALA A 72 -3.10 11.53 1.82
C ALA A 72 -1.78 11.62 2.59
N ASN A 73 -0.99 10.54 2.58
CA ASN A 73 0.37 10.52 3.11
C ASN A 73 1.33 9.93 2.07
N PHE A 74 2.56 10.44 2.06
CA PHE A 74 3.67 9.76 1.41
C PHE A 74 4.04 8.50 2.19
N ILE A 75 4.38 7.45 1.46
CA ILE A 75 5.04 6.26 2.01
C ILE A 75 6.35 6.08 1.26
N LYS A 76 7.43 5.84 2.02
CA LYS A 76 8.78 5.59 1.52
C LYS A 76 8.82 4.28 0.72
N GLY A 77 9.58 4.30 -0.37
CA GLY A 77 9.95 3.11 -1.15
C GLY A 77 11.34 2.59 -0.76
N VAL A 78 11.89 1.74 -1.61
CA VAL A 78 13.22 1.16 -1.44
C VAL A 78 14.31 2.22 -1.62
N HIS A 79 14.08 3.19 -2.51
CA HIS A 79 15.07 4.16 -2.94
C HIS A 79 14.67 5.60 -2.61
N GLY A 80 13.37 5.89 -2.56
CA GLY A 80 12.86 7.25 -2.44
C GLY A 80 11.93 7.48 -1.23
N PRO A 81 11.91 8.70 -0.65
CA PRO A 81 11.01 9.01 0.45
C PRO A 81 9.53 9.18 0.02
N LYS A 82 9.25 9.21 -1.29
CA LYS A 82 7.93 9.51 -1.87
C LYS A 82 7.56 8.51 -2.98
N ALA A 83 7.89 7.23 -2.80
CA ALA A 83 7.57 6.21 -3.80
C ALA A 83 6.06 5.97 -3.94
N TYR A 84 5.30 6.17 -2.85
CA TYR A 84 3.85 6.02 -2.87
C TYR A 84 3.14 7.23 -2.28
N VAL A 85 1.95 7.48 -2.80
CA VAL A 85 0.93 8.31 -2.16
C VAL A 85 -0.22 7.41 -1.75
N ALA A 86 -0.42 7.23 -0.45
CA ALA A 86 -1.57 6.53 0.10
C ALA A 86 -2.68 7.53 0.44
N THR A 87 -3.81 7.47 -0.26
CA THR A 87 -4.92 8.43 -0.10
C THR A 87 -6.28 7.75 0.04
N GLN A 88 -7.28 8.48 0.55
CA GLN A 88 -8.67 8.03 0.56
C GLN A 88 -9.27 8.04 -0.87
N GLY A 89 -10.34 7.27 -1.07
CA GLY A 89 -11.17 7.45 -2.26
C GLY A 89 -11.79 8.85 -2.22
N PRO A 90 -11.60 9.70 -3.25
CA PRO A 90 -12.03 11.09 -3.20
C PRO A 90 -13.53 11.22 -2.92
N LEU A 91 -13.90 12.29 -2.23
CA LEU A 91 -15.28 12.74 -2.04
C LEU A 91 -15.65 13.65 -3.21
N ALA A 92 -16.94 13.89 -3.44
CA ALA A 92 -17.42 14.85 -4.44
C ALA A 92 -16.72 16.22 -4.33
N ASN A 93 -16.54 16.73 -3.11
CA ASN A 93 -15.87 18.01 -2.85
C ASN A 93 -14.33 17.95 -2.81
N THR A 94 -13.72 16.77 -3.00
CA THR A 94 -12.25 16.60 -3.00
C THR A 94 -11.72 15.94 -4.27
N VAL A 95 -12.55 15.70 -5.30
CA VAL A 95 -12.05 15.23 -6.61
C VAL A 95 -11.08 16.25 -7.22
N ILE A 96 -11.34 17.55 -7.06
CA ILE A 96 -10.39 18.59 -7.50
C ILE A 96 -9.06 18.51 -6.74
N ASP A 97 -9.08 18.25 -5.43
CA ASP A 97 -7.86 18.07 -4.63
C ASP A 97 -7.07 16.84 -5.08
N PHE A 98 -7.78 15.76 -5.42
CA PHE A 98 -7.18 14.56 -5.97
C PHE A 98 -6.44 14.85 -7.28
N TRP A 99 -7.08 15.53 -8.24
CA TRP A 99 -6.41 15.87 -9.49
C TRP A 99 -5.27 16.89 -9.34
N ARG A 100 -5.39 17.86 -8.41
CA ARG A 100 -4.26 18.72 -8.02
C ARG A 100 -3.07 17.90 -7.55
N MET A 101 -3.31 16.90 -6.71
CA MET A 101 -2.27 15.99 -6.21
C MET A 101 -1.62 15.19 -7.32
N ILE A 102 -2.42 14.55 -8.18
CA ILE A 102 -1.91 13.76 -9.32
C ILE A 102 -1.04 14.61 -10.24
N TRP A 103 -1.49 15.83 -10.54
CA TRP A 103 -0.76 16.77 -11.39
C TRP A 103 0.52 17.28 -10.74
N GLU A 104 0.44 17.85 -9.53
CA GLU A 104 1.57 18.48 -8.83
C GLU A 104 2.73 17.50 -8.58
N TYR A 105 2.41 16.24 -8.31
CA TYR A 105 3.40 15.21 -8.01
C TYR A 105 3.76 14.33 -9.21
N ASN A 106 3.37 14.72 -10.43
CA ASN A 106 3.67 14.01 -11.68
C ASN A 106 3.32 12.50 -11.61
N VAL A 107 2.19 12.17 -10.96
CA VAL A 107 1.76 10.78 -10.80
C VAL A 107 1.33 10.23 -12.16
N ALA A 108 2.00 9.19 -12.63
CA ALA A 108 1.64 8.48 -13.87
C ALA A 108 0.71 7.29 -13.60
N ILE A 109 0.75 6.71 -12.40
CA ILE A 109 0.03 5.48 -12.05
C ILE A 109 -0.92 5.71 -10.88
N ILE A 110 -2.18 5.32 -11.06
CA ILE A 110 -3.19 5.27 -10.01
C ILE A 110 -3.64 3.82 -9.81
N VAL A 111 -3.59 3.31 -8.58
CA VAL A 111 -4.17 2.02 -8.20
C VAL A 111 -5.39 2.25 -7.32
N MET A 112 -6.57 1.89 -7.83
CA MET A 112 -7.85 1.93 -7.14
C MET A 112 -8.25 0.52 -6.71
N ALA A 113 -8.23 0.26 -5.41
CA ALA A 113 -8.52 -1.05 -4.82
C ALA A 113 -9.88 -1.07 -4.09
N CYS A 114 -10.89 -0.39 -4.62
CA CYS A 114 -12.28 -0.48 -4.17
C CYS A 114 -13.23 -0.19 -5.31
N ARG A 115 -14.48 -0.64 -5.21
CA ARG A 115 -15.55 -0.20 -6.13
C ARG A 115 -16.05 1.19 -5.71
N GLU A 116 -16.78 1.85 -6.60
CA GLU A 116 -17.52 3.08 -6.26
C GLU A 116 -18.54 2.81 -5.15
N PHE A 117 -19.22 1.66 -5.21
CA PHE A 117 -20.20 1.20 -4.23
C PHE A 117 -19.87 -0.21 -3.75
N GLU A 118 -19.90 -0.42 -2.44
CA GLU A 118 -19.72 -1.72 -1.80
C GLU A 118 -20.77 -1.85 -0.69
N MET A 119 -21.49 -2.97 -0.66
CA MET A 119 -22.55 -3.23 0.34
C MET A 119 -23.55 -2.06 0.46
N GLY A 120 -23.97 -1.49 -0.68
CA GLY A 120 -24.92 -0.37 -0.75
C GLY A 120 -24.39 0.99 -0.28
N ARG A 121 -23.09 1.11 0.02
CA ARG A 121 -22.48 2.38 0.48
C ARG A 121 -21.48 2.90 -0.54
N LYS A 122 -21.50 4.21 -0.77
CA LYS A 122 -20.53 4.89 -1.65
C LYS A 122 -19.15 4.95 -0.97
N LYS A 123 -18.16 4.33 -1.60
CA LYS A 123 -16.77 4.20 -1.12
C LYS A 123 -15.82 5.16 -1.81
N CYS A 124 -16.10 5.52 -3.05
CA CYS A 124 -15.28 6.44 -3.83
C CYS A 124 -16.18 7.26 -4.76
N GLU A 125 -15.88 8.54 -4.92
CA GLU A 125 -16.44 9.30 -6.03
C GLU A 125 -15.75 8.87 -7.33
N ARG A 126 -16.52 8.75 -8.42
CA ARG A 126 -15.94 8.54 -9.73
C ARG A 126 -15.18 9.79 -10.17
N TYR A 127 -13.88 9.63 -10.39
CA TYR A 127 -13.01 10.72 -10.86
C TYR A 127 -12.59 10.54 -12.32
N TRP A 128 -13.10 9.52 -13.03
CA TRP A 128 -12.79 9.23 -14.43
C TRP A 128 -14.09 9.13 -15.27
N PRO A 129 -14.06 9.47 -16.58
CA PRO A 129 -15.17 9.17 -17.48
C PRO A 129 -15.25 7.67 -17.77
N LEU A 130 -16.45 7.14 -18.06
CA LEU A 130 -16.54 5.76 -18.57
C LEU A 130 -15.93 5.72 -19.97
N TYR A 131 -15.42 4.55 -20.37
CA TYR A 131 -14.87 4.39 -21.71
C TYR A 131 -15.96 4.64 -22.77
N GLY A 132 -15.63 5.44 -23.78
CA GLY A 132 -16.57 5.90 -24.82
C GLY A 132 -17.44 7.10 -24.44
N GLU A 133 -17.41 7.56 -23.18
CA GLU A 133 -18.06 8.81 -22.79
C GLU A 133 -17.20 10.04 -23.09
N ALA A 134 -17.86 11.21 -23.14
CA ALA A 134 -17.17 12.49 -23.26
C ALA A 134 -16.26 12.75 -22.04
N ALA A 135 -15.23 13.57 -22.26
CA ALA A 135 -14.34 14.00 -21.20
C ALA A 135 -15.11 14.73 -20.08
N VAL A 136 -14.71 14.48 -18.83
CA VAL A 136 -15.31 15.10 -17.64
C VAL A 136 -14.36 16.17 -17.12
N THR A 137 -14.93 17.29 -16.65
CA THR A 137 -14.16 18.43 -16.12
C THR A 137 -14.29 18.49 -14.60
N PHE A 138 -13.15 18.62 -13.91
CA PHE A 138 -13.06 18.78 -12.46
C PHE A 138 -12.27 20.05 -12.14
N GLY A 139 -12.98 21.19 -12.02
CA GLY A 139 -12.32 22.48 -11.94
C GLY A 139 -11.53 22.77 -13.23
N PRO A 140 -10.23 23.09 -13.17
CA PRO A 140 -9.43 23.36 -14.37
C PRO A 140 -8.89 22.09 -15.06
N PHE A 141 -9.14 20.90 -14.49
CA PHE A 141 -8.68 19.63 -15.04
C PHE A 141 -9.74 19.04 -15.96
N ARG A 142 -9.34 18.64 -17.16
CA ARG A 142 -10.19 17.87 -18.09
C ARG A 142 -9.62 16.47 -18.22
N VAL A 143 -10.47 15.46 -18.03
CA VAL A 143 -10.07 14.05 -18.00
C VAL A 143 -10.86 13.29 -19.05
N SER A 144 -10.16 12.62 -19.96
CA SER A 144 -10.75 11.69 -20.93
C SER A 144 -10.21 10.27 -20.74
N CYS A 145 -10.93 9.25 -21.24
CA CYS A 145 -10.53 7.85 -21.20
C CYS A 145 -10.31 7.36 -22.63
N GLU A 146 -9.05 7.17 -23.02
CA GLU A 146 -8.66 6.79 -24.38
C GLU A 146 -8.78 5.29 -24.63
N ALA A 147 -8.52 4.49 -23.59
CA ALA A 147 -8.60 3.04 -23.66
C ALA A 147 -8.97 2.44 -22.31
N GLU A 148 -9.72 1.33 -22.34
CA GLU A 148 -9.96 0.47 -21.18
C GLU A 148 -9.64 -0.97 -21.55
N GLN A 149 -8.78 -1.62 -20.77
CA GLN A 149 -8.42 -3.02 -20.92
C GLN A 149 -8.96 -3.80 -19.73
N ALA A 150 -9.78 -4.82 -20.00
CA ALA A 150 -10.25 -5.74 -18.98
C ALA A 150 -9.21 -6.83 -18.71
N ARG A 151 -9.00 -7.14 -17.43
CA ARG A 151 -8.25 -8.30 -16.94
C ARG A 151 -9.16 -9.09 -15.99
N THR A 152 -8.67 -10.20 -15.44
CA THR A 152 -9.48 -11.14 -14.63
C THR A 152 -10.23 -10.46 -13.48
N ASP A 153 -9.57 -9.59 -12.71
CA ASP A 153 -10.12 -8.97 -11.49
C ASP A 153 -9.98 -7.44 -11.44
N TYR A 154 -9.39 -6.85 -12.49
CA TYR A 154 -9.13 -5.42 -12.56
C TYR A 154 -9.23 -4.89 -13.99
N PHE A 155 -9.33 -3.57 -14.11
CA PHE A 155 -9.29 -2.84 -15.38
C PHE A 155 -8.07 -1.96 -15.42
N ILE A 156 -7.55 -1.71 -16.63
CA ILE A 156 -6.51 -0.71 -16.87
C ILE A 156 -7.12 0.36 -17.76
N ARG A 157 -7.21 1.59 -17.26
CA ARG A 157 -7.64 2.74 -18.06
C ARG A 157 -6.45 3.59 -18.44
N THR A 158 -6.37 3.96 -19.71
CA THR A 158 -5.46 5.02 -20.17
C THR A 158 -6.24 6.32 -20.15
N LEU A 159 -5.94 7.16 -19.16
CA LEU A 159 -6.60 8.46 -18.97
C LEU A 159 -5.70 9.55 -19.55
N LEU A 160 -6.31 10.51 -20.22
CA LEU A 160 -5.65 11.74 -20.64
C LEU A 160 -6.06 12.85 -19.68
N LEU A 161 -5.10 13.36 -18.92
CA LEU A 161 -5.27 14.45 -17.98
C LEU A 161 -4.75 15.75 -18.61
N GLU A 162 -5.65 16.70 -18.83
CA GLU A 162 -5.36 18.01 -19.39
C GLU A 162 -5.48 19.08 -18.29
N PHE A 163 -4.47 19.95 -18.22
CA PHE A 163 -4.49 21.13 -17.37
C PHE A 163 -3.70 22.24 -18.06
N GLN A 164 -4.34 23.40 -18.23
CA GLN A 164 -3.80 24.50 -19.02
C GLN A 164 -3.46 24.04 -20.45
N ASN A 165 -2.21 24.19 -20.89
CA ASN A 165 -1.75 23.81 -22.23
C ASN A 165 -0.91 22.51 -22.20
N GLU A 166 -0.94 21.78 -21.09
CA GLU A 166 -0.22 20.52 -20.94
C GLU A 166 -1.20 19.34 -20.86
N THR A 167 -0.74 18.20 -21.36
CA THR A 167 -1.48 16.95 -21.36
C THR A 167 -0.58 15.82 -20.89
N ARG A 168 -1.08 14.97 -19.99
CA ARG A 168 -0.34 13.85 -19.42
C ARG A 168 -1.18 12.58 -19.46
N SER A 169 -0.56 11.47 -19.84
CA SER A 169 -1.18 10.15 -19.72
C SER A 169 -1.07 9.65 -18.28
N VAL A 170 -2.19 9.20 -17.72
CA VAL A 170 -2.29 8.60 -16.39
C VAL A 170 -2.95 7.23 -16.53
N TYR A 171 -2.30 6.18 -16.02
CA TYR A 171 -2.80 4.82 -16.08
C TYR A 171 -3.48 4.46 -14.77
N GLN A 172 -4.78 4.16 -14.82
CA GLN A 172 -5.55 3.75 -13.66
C GLN A 172 -5.78 2.23 -13.67
N PHE A 173 -5.19 1.54 -12.70
CA PHE A 173 -5.44 0.14 -12.38
C PHE A 173 -6.58 0.06 -11.36
N HIS A 174 -7.75 -0.39 -11.78
CA HIS A 174 -8.95 -0.47 -10.93
C HIS A 174 -9.28 -1.92 -10.60
N TYR A 175 -8.84 -2.37 -9.41
CA TYR A 175 -9.12 -3.70 -8.88
C TYR A 175 -10.51 -3.75 -8.25
N VAL A 176 -11.41 -4.56 -8.83
CA VAL A 176 -12.83 -4.58 -8.46
C VAL A 176 -13.23 -5.79 -7.64
N ASN A 177 -12.38 -6.81 -7.52
CA ASN A 177 -12.70 -8.05 -6.82
C ASN A 177 -12.04 -8.18 -5.44
N TRP A 178 -11.93 -7.06 -4.71
CA TRP A 178 -11.43 -7.06 -3.33
C TRP A 178 -12.55 -6.66 -2.35
N PRO A 179 -13.14 -7.62 -1.62
CA PRO A 179 -14.19 -7.32 -0.64
C PRO A 179 -13.68 -6.41 0.49
N ASP A 180 -14.54 -5.50 0.97
CA ASP A 180 -14.16 -4.57 2.04
C ASP A 180 -13.98 -5.31 3.37
N HIS A 181 -12.91 -4.98 4.10
CA HIS A 181 -12.50 -5.66 5.35
C HIS A 181 -12.22 -7.16 5.24
N ASP A 182 -12.11 -7.70 4.03
CA ASP A 182 -11.84 -9.10 3.77
C ASP A 182 -10.73 -9.21 2.70
N VAL A 183 -10.48 -10.43 2.21
CA VAL A 183 -9.48 -10.73 1.20
C VAL A 183 -10.11 -11.49 0.02
N PRO A 184 -9.60 -11.35 -1.21
CA PRO A 184 -10.06 -12.18 -2.32
C PRO A 184 -9.73 -13.65 -2.07
N SER A 185 -10.45 -14.56 -2.75
CA SER A 185 -10.22 -16.01 -2.65
C SER A 185 -8.84 -16.44 -3.18
N SER A 186 -8.28 -15.71 -4.16
CA SER A 186 -6.88 -15.81 -4.59
C SER A 186 -6.27 -14.40 -4.70
N PHE A 187 -4.98 -14.29 -4.40
CA PHE A 187 -4.20 -13.06 -4.55
C PHE A 187 -3.29 -13.07 -5.80
N ASP A 188 -3.44 -14.06 -6.68
CA ASP A 188 -2.65 -14.15 -7.92
C ASP A 188 -2.88 -12.93 -8.83
N SER A 189 -4.12 -12.46 -8.94
CA SER A 189 -4.45 -11.27 -9.73
C SER A 189 -4.00 -9.96 -9.08
N ILE A 190 -3.80 -9.93 -7.76
CA ILE A 190 -3.12 -8.82 -7.08
C ILE A 190 -1.65 -8.78 -7.50
N LEU A 191 -0.97 -9.94 -7.49
CA LEU A 191 0.42 -10.04 -7.94
C LEU A 191 0.57 -9.71 -9.43
N ASP A 192 -0.35 -10.17 -10.28
CA ASP A 192 -0.41 -9.82 -11.70
C ASP A 192 -0.55 -8.31 -11.90
N MET A 193 -1.51 -7.68 -11.20
CA MET A 193 -1.72 -6.23 -11.26
C MET A 193 -0.48 -5.45 -10.81
N ILE A 194 0.17 -5.84 -9.70
CA ILE A 194 1.37 -5.17 -9.20
C ILE A 194 2.54 -5.35 -10.19
N SER A 195 2.70 -6.55 -10.76
CA SER A 195 3.74 -6.81 -11.76
C SER A 195 3.55 -5.91 -12.98
N LEU A 196 2.35 -5.89 -13.54
CA LEU A 196 2.04 -5.11 -14.74
C LEU A 196 2.10 -3.60 -14.47
N MET A 197 1.64 -3.14 -13.31
CA MET A 197 1.80 -1.75 -12.89
C MET A 197 3.28 -1.33 -12.89
N ARG A 198 4.19 -2.22 -12.48
CA ARG A 198 5.64 -1.97 -12.51
C ARG A 198 6.28 -2.09 -13.90
N GLU A 199 5.60 -2.67 -14.88
CA GLU A 199 6.03 -2.57 -16.28
C GLU A 199 5.76 -1.17 -16.85
N TYR A 200 4.70 -0.49 -16.37
CA TYR A 200 4.41 0.89 -16.75
C TYR A 200 5.27 1.91 -15.98
N GLN A 201 5.68 1.59 -14.74
CA GLN A 201 6.56 2.43 -13.94
C GLN A 201 7.49 1.58 -13.06
N GLU A 202 8.65 1.21 -13.59
CA GLU A 202 9.65 0.41 -12.86
C GLU A 202 10.27 1.20 -11.68
N HIS A 203 10.50 2.50 -11.88
CA HIS A 203 11.23 3.37 -10.95
C HIS A 203 10.36 3.97 -9.82
N GLU A 204 11.03 4.61 -8.85
CA GLU A 204 10.42 5.35 -7.73
C GLU A 204 10.58 6.89 -7.85
N ASP A 205 10.97 7.39 -9.03
CA ASP A 205 11.25 8.82 -9.27
C ASP A 205 10.02 9.73 -9.09
N VAL A 206 8.85 9.20 -9.41
CA VAL A 206 7.54 9.82 -9.15
C VAL A 206 6.65 8.85 -8.35
N PRO A 207 5.77 9.35 -7.48
CA PRO A 207 4.92 8.49 -6.67
C PRO A 207 3.90 7.71 -7.49
N ILE A 208 3.64 6.47 -7.07
CA ILE A 208 2.43 5.74 -7.44
C ILE A 208 1.31 6.11 -6.45
N CYS A 209 0.18 6.58 -6.95
CA CYS A 209 -0.98 6.89 -6.11
C CYS A 209 -1.81 5.63 -5.88
N ILE A 210 -1.91 5.18 -4.63
CA ILE A 210 -2.66 3.97 -4.27
C ILE A 210 -3.79 4.38 -3.31
N HIS A 211 -5.01 4.02 -3.64
CA HIS A 211 -6.17 4.31 -2.81
C HIS A 211 -7.16 3.14 -2.77
N CYS A 212 -7.99 3.16 -1.74
CA CYS A 212 -9.22 2.36 -1.66
C CYS A 212 -10.33 3.30 -1.23
N SER A 213 -11.15 2.94 -0.23
CA SER A 213 -12.08 3.87 0.41
C SER A 213 -11.36 4.76 1.44
N ALA A 214 -10.77 4.16 2.48
CA ALA A 214 -10.09 4.91 3.55
C ALA A 214 -8.62 5.24 3.23
N GLY A 215 -8.00 4.55 2.28
CA GLY A 215 -6.57 4.67 1.99
C GLY A 215 -5.69 4.03 3.06
N CYS A 216 -6.11 2.88 3.60
CA CYS A 216 -5.46 2.24 4.75
C CYS A 216 -5.25 0.74 4.53
N GLY A 217 -6.33 -0.07 4.54
CA GLY A 217 -6.23 -1.53 4.54
C GLY A 217 -5.67 -2.12 3.24
N ARG A 218 -6.52 -2.17 2.21
CA ARG A 218 -6.17 -2.63 0.85
C ARG A 218 -4.99 -1.86 0.27
N THR A 219 -4.99 -0.53 0.45
CA THR A 219 -3.87 0.36 0.08
C THR A 219 -2.55 -0.07 0.71
N GLY A 220 -2.51 -0.25 2.03
CA GLY A 220 -1.29 -0.65 2.73
C GLY A 220 -0.82 -2.05 2.35
N ALA A 221 -1.74 -2.97 2.05
CA ALA A 221 -1.38 -4.31 1.58
C ALA A 221 -0.68 -4.25 0.22
N ILE A 222 -1.20 -3.48 -0.73
CA ILE A 222 -0.58 -3.28 -2.05
C ILE A 222 0.79 -2.63 -1.90
N CYS A 223 0.91 -1.55 -1.11
CA CYS A 223 2.20 -0.90 -0.83
C CYS A 223 3.23 -1.88 -0.26
N ALA A 224 2.84 -2.73 0.71
CA ALA A 224 3.74 -3.67 1.37
C ALA A 224 4.25 -4.77 0.42
N ILE A 225 3.35 -5.30 -0.42
CA ILE A 225 3.70 -6.33 -1.41
C ILE A 225 4.63 -5.73 -2.47
N ASP A 226 4.29 -4.57 -3.04
CA ASP A 226 5.10 -3.91 -4.07
C ASP A 226 6.48 -3.50 -3.53
N TYR A 227 6.55 -2.90 -2.33
CA TYR A 227 7.82 -2.58 -1.67
C TYR A 227 8.72 -3.80 -1.51
N THR A 228 8.15 -4.91 -1.03
CA THR A 228 8.91 -6.16 -0.83
C THR A 228 9.37 -6.74 -2.16
N TRP A 229 8.54 -6.66 -3.20
CA TRP A 229 8.91 -7.11 -4.54
C TRP A 229 10.06 -6.28 -5.11
N ASN A 230 10.07 -4.96 -4.90
CA ASN A 230 11.18 -4.11 -5.33
C ASN A 230 12.48 -4.41 -4.57
N LEU A 231 12.41 -4.71 -3.26
CA LEU A 231 13.56 -5.21 -2.52
C LEU A 231 14.08 -6.53 -3.12
N LEU A 232 13.17 -7.44 -3.48
CA LEU A 232 13.51 -8.74 -4.06
C LEU A 232 14.19 -8.58 -5.43
N LYS A 233 13.63 -7.74 -6.32
CA LYS A 233 14.20 -7.44 -7.64
C LYS A 233 15.57 -6.76 -7.53
N ALA A 234 15.75 -5.88 -6.55
CA ALA A 234 17.01 -5.20 -6.31
C ALA A 234 18.07 -6.09 -5.61
N GLY A 235 17.72 -7.31 -5.19
CA GLY A 235 18.61 -8.17 -4.40
C GLY A 235 18.93 -7.60 -3.02
N LYS A 236 18.02 -6.81 -2.44
CA LYS A 236 18.19 -6.06 -1.18
C LYS A 236 17.32 -6.57 -0.05
N ILE A 237 16.83 -7.80 -0.11
CA ILE A 237 16.11 -8.41 1.02
C ILE A 237 17.10 -8.56 2.17
N PRO A 238 16.87 -7.91 3.34
CA PRO A 238 17.77 -8.04 4.48
C PRO A 238 17.69 -9.45 5.08
N GLU A 239 18.77 -9.91 5.71
CA GLU A 239 18.84 -11.26 6.32
C GLU A 239 17.71 -11.51 7.31
N GLU A 240 17.38 -10.51 8.13
CA GLU A 240 16.28 -10.57 9.11
C GLU A 240 14.99 -9.91 8.60
N PHE A 241 14.68 -10.05 7.30
CA PHE A 241 13.47 -9.50 6.72
C PHE A 241 12.22 -9.94 7.50
N ASN A 242 11.42 -8.96 7.94
CA ASN A 242 10.27 -9.20 8.79
C ASN A 242 9.08 -8.33 8.38
N VAL A 243 8.01 -8.99 7.92
CA VAL A 243 6.74 -8.34 7.52
C VAL A 243 6.11 -7.55 8.67
N PHE A 244 6.26 -7.98 9.93
CA PHE A 244 5.77 -7.20 11.07
C PHE A 244 6.43 -5.82 11.13
N ASN A 245 7.77 -5.76 11.00
CA ASN A 245 8.53 -4.51 11.02
C ASN A 245 8.17 -3.64 9.82
N LEU A 246 8.04 -4.23 8.63
CA LEU A 246 7.59 -3.54 7.42
C LEU A 246 6.23 -2.85 7.62
N ILE A 247 5.22 -3.59 8.09
CA ILE A 247 3.87 -3.03 8.31
C ILE A 247 3.87 -2.04 9.48
N GLN A 248 4.65 -2.30 10.53
CA GLN A 248 4.81 -1.37 11.64
C GLN A 248 5.38 -0.02 11.15
N GLU A 249 6.41 -0.04 10.31
CA GLU A 249 6.99 1.17 9.72
C GLU A 249 5.98 1.89 8.83
N MET A 250 5.28 1.19 7.94
CA MET A 250 4.23 1.79 7.10
C MET A 250 3.13 2.45 7.95
N ARG A 251 2.77 1.88 9.09
CA ARG A 251 1.79 2.43 10.04
C ARG A 251 2.25 3.69 10.76
N THR A 252 3.55 4.03 10.73
CA THR A 252 4.06 5.34 11.19
C THR A 252 3.91 6.44 10.14
N GLN A 253 3.72 6.05 8.87
CA GLN A 253 3.65 6.95 7.72
C GLN A 253 2.21 7.18 7.26
N ARG A 254 1.39 6.12 7.20
CA ARG A 254 -0.05 6.18 6.95
C ARG A 254 -0.82 5.45 8.04
N HIS A 255 -1.76 6.17 8.65
CA HIS A 255 -2.55 5.64 9.74
C HIS A 255 -3.23 4.31 9.36
N SER A 256 -3.08 3.31 10.23
CA SER A 256 -3.73 1.99 10.09
C SER A 256 -3.49 1.29 8.75
N ALA A 257 -2.33 1.49 8.10
CA ALA A 257 -1.91 0.68 6.94
C ALA A 257 -2.04 -0.82 7.26
N VAL A 258 -2.70 -1.58 6.37
CA VAL A 258 -3.16 -2.97 6.57
C VAL A 258 -4.10 -3.07 7.79
N GLN A 259 -5.41 -3.04 7.57
CA GLN A 259 -6.40 -2.75 8.63
C GLN A 259 -6.96 -3.97 9.34
N THR A 260 -6.91 -5.15 8.71
CA THR A 260 -7.48 -6.39 9.26
C THR A 260 -6.42 -7.49 9.35
N LYS A 261 -6.71 -8.52 10.15
CA LYS A 261 -5.81 -9.67 10.32
C LYS A 261 -5.70 -10.43 8.99
N GLU A 262 -6.80 -10.54 8.27
CA GLU A 262 -6.94 -11.23 6.99
C GLU A 262 -6.06 -10.54 5.93
N GLN A 263 -6.06 -9.20 5.89
CA GLN A 263 -5.14 -8.44 5.03
C GLN A 263 -3.68 -8.62 5.41
N TYR A 264 -3.37 -8.68 6.71
CA TYR A 264 -2.01 -8.94 7.19
C TYR A 264 -1.54 -10.34 6.78
N GLU A 265 -2.40 -11.34 6.91
CA GLU A 265 -2.16 -12.70 6.44
C GLU A 265 -1.98 -12.77 4.92
N LEU A 266 -2.79 -12.04 4.14
CA LEU A 266 -2.63 -11.93 2.69
C LEU A 266 -1.24 -11.38 2.33
N VAL A 267 -0.76 -10.33 3.00
CA VAL A 267 0.57 -9.77 2.74
C VAL A 267 1.65 -10.82 2.98
N HIS A 268 1.57 -11.58 4.07
CA HIS A 268 2.51 -12.68 4.36
C HIS A 268 2.49 -13.74 3.27
N ARG A 269 1.30 -14.22 2.88
CA ARG A 269 1.14 -15.26 1.86
C ARG A 269 1.62 -14.79 0.48
N ALA A 270 1.31 -13.55 0.10
CA ALA A 270 1.76 -12.94 -1.14
C ALA A 270 3.28 -12.82 -1.20
N ILE A 271 3.93 -12.35 -0.12
CA ILE A 271 5.39 -12.26 -0.05
C ILE A 271 6.04 -13.65 -0.09
N ALA A 272 5.48 -14.63 0.61
CA ALA A 272 5.98 -16.01 0.54
C ALA A 272 5.95 -16.55 -0.90
N GLN A 273 4.83 -16.34 -1.62
CA GLN A 273 4.73 -16.75 -3.03
C GLN A 273 5.73 -16.00 -3.92
N LEU A 274 6.01 -14.72 -3.67
CA LEU A 274 7.05 -13.97 -4.39
C LEU A 274 8.44 -14.57 -4.18
N PHE A 275 8.78 -14.96 -2.95
CA PHE A 275 10.05 -15.60 -2.65
C PHE A 275 10.15 -16.99 -3.29
N GLU A 276 9.08 -17.79 -3.24
CA GLU A 276 9.02 -19.09 -3.92
C GLU A 276 9.27 -18.95 -5.43
N LYS A 277 8.59 -18.00 -6.08
CA LYS A 277 8.80 -17.71 -7.52
C LYS A 277 10.24 -17.27 -7.81
N GLN A 278 10.86 -16.52 -6.91
CA GLN A 278 12.25 -16.08 -7.09
C GLN A 278 13.24 -17.24 -6.92
N LEU A 279 13.01 -18.15 -5.97
CA LEU A 279 13.83 -19.35 -5.78
C LEU A 279 13.76 -20.27 -7.01
N GLN A 280 12.57 -20.49 -7.57
CA GLN A 280 12.40 -21.26 -8.81
C GLN A 280 13.18 -20.67 -9.99
N LYS A 281 13.25 -19.34 -10.09
CA LYS A 281 14.08 -18.66 -11.10
C LYS A 281 15.58 -18.89 -10.87
N TYR A 282 16.03 -18.97 -9.62
CA TYR A 282 17.42 -19.30 -9.32
C TYR A 282 17.76 -20.76 -9.61
N GLU A 283 16.87 -21.70 -9.29
CA GLU A 283 17.06 -23.13 -9.56
C GLU A 283 17.11 -23.41 -11.07
N SER A 284 16.14 -22.89 -11.83
CA SER A 284 16.17 -22.97 -13.30
C SER A 284 17.39 -22.26 -13.91
N CYS A 285 17.89 -21.19 -13.28
CA CYS A 285 19.12 -20.50 -13.65
C CYS A 285 20.41 -21.23 -13.19
N ALA A 286 20.33 -22.23 -12.32
CA ALA A 286 21.46 -23.08 -11.97
C ALA A 286 21.57 -24.26 -12.94
N ASP A 287 20.43 -24.84 -13.33
CA ASP A 287 20.37 -26.01 -14.20
C ASP A 287 20.88 -25.74 -15.62
N TRP A 288 20.64 -24.56 -16.23
CA TRP A 288 21.23 -24.24 -17.55
C TRP A 288 22.75 -24.09 -17.52
N LYS A 289 23.32 -23.63 -16.40
CA LYS A 289 24.78 -23.48 -16.26
C LYS A 289 25.50 -24.82 -16.10
N ILE A 290 24.78 -25.86 -15.67
CA ILE A 290 25.31 -27.22 -15.56
C ILE A 290 25.19 -27.94 -16.92
N ALA A 291 24.14 -27.66 -17.70
CA ALA A 291 23.92 -28.27 -19.01
C ALA A 291 24.91 -27.81 -20.10
N ASP A 292 25.39 -26.56 -20.05
CA ASP A 292 26.40 -26.03 -21.00
C ASP A 292 27.85 -26.46 -20.66
N GLY A 293 28.05 -27.18 -19.55
CA GLY A 293 29.37 -27.62 -19.09
C GLY A 293 29.84 -28.98 -19.62
N ASP A 294 29.02 -29.68 -20.42
CA ASP A 294 29.22 -31.10 -20.74
C ASP A 294 29.13 -31.41 -22.26
N GLU A 295 29.67 -30.53 -23.11
CA GLU A 295 30.01 -30.88 -24.50
C GLU A 295 31.43 -30.44 -24.90
N ASN A 296 32.19 -31.41 -25.41
CA ASN A 296 33.51 -31.38 -26.07
C ASN A 296 34.80 -31.43 -25.22
N ASN A 297 35.46 -32.60 -25.20
CA ASN A 297 36.53 -32.86 -26.18
C ASN A 297 37.06 -34.31 -26.16
N THR A 298 36.90 -34.99 -27.29
CA THR A 298 37.65 -36.17 -27.72
C THR A 298 38.90 -35.77 -28.50
N GLU A 299 40.04 -36.29 -28.04
CA GLU A 299 41.20 -36.81 -28.79
C GLU A 299 42.23 -35.92 -29.55
N ASN A 300 43.50 -36.23 -29.20
CA ASN A 300 44.74 -36.37 -30.00
C ASN A 300 45.83 -35.27 -30.05
N ALA A 301 46.85 -35.49 -29.20
CA ALA A 301 48.32 -35.57 -29.40
C ALA A 301 49.07 -34.72 -30.45
N VAL A 302 50.16 -34.08 -30.01
CA VAL A 302 51.60 -34.39 -30.34
C VAL A 302 52.56 -33.39 -29.63
N SER A 303 53.50 -33.93 -28.82
CA SER A 303 54.95 -33.65 -28.62
C SER A 303 55.52 -32.23 -28.89
N SER A 304 56.53 -31.65 -28.21
CA SER A 304 57.39 -31.87 -27.02
C SER A 304 58.45 -30.75 -27.02
N SER A 305 58.89 -30.27 -25.85
CA SER A 305 60.29 -29.90 -25.47
C SER A 305 60.44 -28.59 -24.65
N ASP A 306 60.72 -28.81 -23.36
CA ASP A 306 61.72 -28.18 -22.48
C ASP A 306 61.64 -26.74 -21.90
N ALA A 307 61.73 -26.75 -20.56
CA ALA A 307 62.56 -25.94 -19.65
C ALA A 307 61.86 -24.91 -18.71
N GLU A 308 61.73 -25.36 -17.45
CA GLU A 308 62.02 -24.68 -16.17
C GLU A 308 61.49 -23.25 -15.86
N LYS A 309 60.57 -23.11 -14.88
CA LYS A 309 60.87 -22.68 -13.47
C LYS A 309 59.59 -22.44 -12.64
N GLN A 310 59.73 -22.73 -11.35
CA GLN A 310 58.78 -22.60 -10.23
C GLN A 310 58.38 -21.12 -9.97
N ASP A 311 57.16 -20.84 -9.49
CA ASP A 311 56.87 -20.65 -8.06
C ASP A 311 55.38 -20.33 -7.78
N SER A 312 54.87 -20.78 -6.64
CA SER A 312 53.51 -20.52 -6.11
C SER A 312 53.55 -19.43 -5.02
N PRO A 313 52.42 -18.84 -4.59
CA PRO A 313 52.34 -17.44 -4.17
C PRO A 313 52.58 -17.20 -2.67
N PRO A 314 52.86 -15.95 -2.23
CA PRO A 314 52.86 -15.63 -0.82
C PRO A 314 51.47 -15.18 -0.28
N PRO A 315 51.24 -15.31 1.05
CA PRO A 315 49.91 -15.36 1.66
C PRO A 315 49.41 -14.01 2.21
N LYS A 316 48.10 -13.93 2.47
CA LYS A 316 47.43 -12.80 3.15
C LYS A 316 47.77 -12.76 4.66
N PRO A 317 47.92 -11.56 5.27
CA PRO A 317 48.35 -11.40 6.67
C PRO A 317 47.25 -11.73 7.71
N PRO A 318 47.64 -12.03 8.96
CA PRO A 318 46.80 -12.68 9.97
C PRO A 318 45.85 -11.73 10.72
N ARG A 319 44.70 -12.29 11.13
CA ARG A 319 43.72 -11.70 12.05
C ARG A 319 44.30 -11.59 13.46
N THR A 320 44.38 -10.38 13.99
CA THR A 320 44.64 -10.13 15.41
C THR A 320 43.36 -10.21 16.23
N ARG A 321 43.39 -11.05 17.27
CA ARG A 321 42.36 -11.24 18.29
C ARG A 321 42.67 -10.28 19.45
N SER A 322 41.77 -9.34 19.75
CA SER A 322 41.87 -8.51 20.96
C SER A 322 40.81 -8.95 21.97
N CYS A 323 41.26 -9.54 23.08
CA CYS A 323 40.46 -9.79 24.27
C CYS A 323 40.32 -8.49 25.07
N LEU A 324 39.09 -8.08 25.42
CA LEU A 324 38.83 -7.16 26.52
C LEU A 324 37.57 -7.61 27.29
N VAL A 325 37.85 -8.16 28.48
CA VAL A 325 37.19 -7.99 29.79
C VAL A 325 35.67 -8.13 29.89
N GLU A 326 35.26 -9.16 30.63
CA GLU A 326 33.94 -9.38 31.22
C GLU A 326 33.51 -8.20 32.11
N GLY A 327 32.31 -7.67 31.85
CA GLY A 327 31.60 -6.75 32.72
C GLY A 327 30.18 -7.28 32.96
N ASP A 328 29.95 -7.77 34.17
CA ASP A 328 28.65 -8.17 34.72
C ASP A 328 27.67 -6.99 34.69
N ALA A 329 26.59 -7.10 33.90
CA ALA A 329 25.43 -6.22 34.00
C ALA A 329 24.21 -7.08 34.31
N LYS A 330 23.78 -7.01 35.58
CA LYS A 330 22.57 -7.66 36.09
C LYS A 330 21.34 -7.12 35.36
N GLU A 331 20.56 -8.02 34.78
CA GLU A 331 19.19 -7.75 34.33
C GLU A 331 18.32 -7.44 35.55
N GLU A 332 17.81 -6.21 35.64
CA GLU A 332 16.80 -5.84 36.62
C GLU A 332 15.42 -6.16 36.04
N ILE A 333 14.84 -7.27 36.49
CA ILE A 333 13.48 -7.72 36.15
C ILE A 333 12.49 -6.73 36.76
N LEU A 334 11.90 -5.86 35.93
CA LEU A 334 10.79 -5.00 36.36
C LEU A 334 9.56 -5.87 36.68
N GLN A 335 9.18 -5.92 37.95
CA GLN A 335 7.93 -6.55 38.38
C GLN A 335 6.71 -5.79 37.82
N PRO A 336 5.62 -6.49 37.47
CA PRO A 336 4.38 -5.84 37.04
C PRO A 336 3.72 -5.10 38.22
N PRO A 337 3.12 -3.92 37.99
CA PRO A 337 2.43 -3.18 39.05
C PRO A 337 1.15 -3.90 39.51
N GLU A 338 0.84 -3.77 40.80
CA GLU A 338 -0.34 -4.35 41.44
C GLU A 338 -1.66 -3.81 40.85
N PRO A 339 -2.71 -4.66 40.73
CA PRO A 339 -4.00 -4.25 40.18
C PRO A 339 -4.73 -3.29 41.13
N GLN A 340 -4.98 -2.06 40.66
CA GLN A 340 -5.90 -1.14 41.33
C GLN A 340 -7.37 -1.50 41.02
N PRO A 341 -8.29 -1.35 41.99
CA PRO A 341 -9.70 -1.67 41.80
C PRO A 341 -10.37 -0.73 40.80
N VAL A 342 -11.11 -1.31 39.86
CA VAL A 342 -11.85 -0.61 38.81
C VAL A 342 -13.17 -0.05 39.40
N PRO A 343 -13.50 1.24 39.21
CA PRO A 343 -14.80 1.78 39.61
C PRO A 343 -15.96 1.15 38.79
N PRO A 344 -17.18 1.04 39.36
CA PRO A 344 -18.29 0.31 38.75
C PRO A 344 -18.73 0.92 37.41
N ILE A 345 -19.01 0.03 36.46
CA ILE A 345 -19.52 0.34 35.13
C ILE A 345 -20.95 0.88 35.25
N LEU A 346 -21.16 2.15 34.88
CA LEU A 346 -22.49 2.69 34.66
C LEU A 346 -23.06 2.10 33.37
N THR A 347 -24.16 1.36 33.48
CA THR A 347 -24.93 0.88 32.34
C THR A 347 -25.59 2.06 31.60
N PRO A 348 -25.63 2.07 30.26
CA PRO A 348 -26.35 3.10 29.53
C PRO A 348 -27.87 2.93 29.71
N SER A 349 -28.54 4.03 30.07
CA SER A 349 -30.00 4.13 30.12
C SER A 349 -30.63 3.85 28.74
N PRO A 350 -31.82 3.23 28.68
CA PRO A 350 -32.50 2.94 27.43
C PRO A 350 -32.93 4.22 26.69
N PRO A 351 -32.98 4.22 25.35
CA PRO A 351 -33.35 5.41 24.57
C PRO A 351 -34.81 5.80 24.80
N SER A 352 -35.02 7.10 25.03
CA SER A 352 -36.32 7.77 25.11
C SER A 352 -37.15 7.54 23.85
N ALA A 353 -38.42 7.17 24.04
CA ALA A 353 -39.37 6.95 22.97
C ALA A 353 -39.65 8.23 22.17
N TYR A 354 -39.50 8.16 20.84
CA TYR A 354 -40.03 9.19 19.94
C TYR A 354 -41.55 9.06 19.83
N PRO A 355 -42.31 10.17 19.76
CA PRO A 355 -43.75 10.13 19.61
C PRO A 355 -44.15 9.69 18.19
N THR A 356 -45.12 8.78 18.15
CA THR A 356 -45.78 8.22 16.98
C THR A 356 -46.39 9.31 16.09
N VAL A 357 -46.01 9.35 14.81
CA VAL A 357 -46.69 10.15 13.79
C VAL A 357 -47.89 9.37 13.25
N THR A 358 -49.06 9.97 13.40
CA THR A 358 -50.36 9.50 12.94
C THR A 358 -50.39 9.42 11.40
N THR A 359 -50.71 8.25 10.86
CA THR A 359 -50.99 8.02 9.44
C THR A 359 -52.31 8.66 9.02
N VAL A 360 -52.27 9.50 7.99
CA VAL A 360 -53.46 9.99 7.26
C VAL A 360 -53.65 9.12 6.01
N PRO A 361 -54.84 8.54 5.74
CA PRO A 361 -55.05 7.73 4.56
C PRO A 361 -55.35 8.61 3.33
N ALA A 362 -54.56 8.44 2.27
CA ALA A 362 -54.84 9.02 0.95
C ALA A 362 -55.92 8.21 0.23
N LYS A 363 -57.02 8.87 -0.11
CA LYS A 363 -58.08 8.34 -0.99
C LYS A 363 -57.57 8.28 -2.44
N GLN A 364 -57.79 7.12 -3.07
CA GLN A 364 -57.80 6.96 -4.52
C GLN A 364 -59.04 7.68 -5.09
N GLU A 365 -58.83 8.58 -6.06
CA GLU A 365 -59.83 8.93 -7.06
C GLU A 365 -59.22 8.68 -8.44
N VAL A 366 -59.72 7.65 -9.11
CA VAL A 366 -59.55 7.39 -10.53
C VAL A 366 -60.64 8.18 -11.25
N ARG A 367 -60.27 9.14 -12.11
CA ARG A 367 -61.17 9.70 -13.11
C ARG A 367 -60.70 9.31 -14.51
N LEU A 368 -61.49 8.43 -15.11
CA LEU A 368 -61.55 8.16 -16.54
C LEU A 368 -61.91 9.44 -17.30
N TRP A 369 -61.22 9.69 -18.41
CA TRP A 369 -61.74 10.47 -19.51
C TRP A 369 -61.64 9.62 -20.78
N SER A 370 -62.82 9.44 -21.37
CA SER A 370 -63.19 9.21 -22.78
C SER A 370 -62.23 8.44 -23.69
#